data_AF-A0A842MS87-F1
#
_entry.id   AF-A0A842MS87-F1
#
_cell.length_a   1.000
_cell.length_b   1.000
_cell.length_c   1.000
_cell.angle_alpha   90.00
_cell.angle_beta   90.00
_cell.angle_gamma   90.00
#
_symmetry.space_group_name_H-M   'P 1'
#
loop_
_entity.id
_entity.type
_entity.pdbx_description
1 polymer ?
#
loop_
_entity_poly.entity_id
_entity_poly.type
_entity_poly.pdbx_seq_one_letter_code
_entity_poly.pdbx_strand_id
1 'polypeptide(L)' 'MDKTSPTAIGVTGGEHFRSYMVEIIRPDGTKETRGPFEAWATSGFFFFYTPTMEGTYTFKAIFPG' A
#
# COMPACT_ATOMS: atom_id res chain seq x y z
N MET A 1 -2.82 11.18 -2.40
CA MET A 1 -4.19 10.84 -1.96
C MET A 1 -4.90 12.15 -1.74
N ASP A 2 -5.99 12.38 -2.44
CA ASP A 2 -6.83 13.60 -2.35
C ASP A 2 -7.97 13.45 -1.33
N LYS A 3 -8.22 12.23 -0.85
CA LYS A 3 -9.31 11.91 0.09
C LYS A 3 -8.84 11.12 1.30
N THR A 4 -9.52 11.35 2.41
CA THR A 4 -9.43 10.54 3.63
C THR A 4 -10.60 9.57 3.73
N SER A 5 -10.41 8.53 4.53
CA SER A 5 -11.35 7.45 4.77
C SER A 5 -12.63 8.05 5.34
N PRO A 6 -13.80 7.86 4.71
CA PRO A 6 -14.94 8.76 4.89
C PRO A 6 -15.49 8.81 6.32
N THR A 7 -15.38 7.71 7.06
CA THR A 7 -15.93 7.60 8.42
C THR A 7 -14.90 7.19 9.45
N ALA A 8 -13.60 7.25 9.13
CA ALA A 8 -12.55 6.83 10.06
C ALA A 8 -12.53 7.67 11.35
N ILE A 9 -12.59 7.00 12.51
CA ILE A 9 -12.54 7.57 13.85
C ILE A 9 -11.36 6.93 14.60
N GLY A 10 -10.29 7.70 14.80
CA GLY A 10 -9.07 7.16 15.42
C GLY A 10 -8.47 6.01 14.61
N VAL A 11 -7.65 5.17 15.25
CA VAL A 11 -6.86 4.13 14.55
C VAL A 11 -7.71 2.97 14.04
N THR A 12 -8.84 2.66 14.69
CA THR A 12 -9.61 1.43 14.46
C THR A 12 -11.11 1.62 14.24
N GLY A 13 -11.62 2.85 14.30
CA GLY A 13 -13.06 3.13 14.22
C GLY A 13 -13.48 3.55 12.81
N GLY A 14 -14.71 3.19 12.41
CA GLY A 14 -15.28 3.59 11.13
C GLY A 14 -14.81 2.76 9.94
N GLU A 15 -15.16 3.20 8.73
CA GLU A 15 -14.66 2.60 7.49
C GLU A 15 -13.34 3.22 7.09
N HIS A 16 -12.41 2.32 6.77
CA HIS A 16 -11.11 2.63 6.23
C HIS A 16 -11.06 2.21 4.77
N PHE A 17 -10.31 2.94 3.94
CA PHE A 17 -10.03 2.48 2.59
C PHE A 17 -9.34 1.11 2.63
N ARG A 18 -9.89 0.16 1.86
CA ARG A 18 -9.41 -1.23 1.78
C ARG A 18 -9.01 -1.54 0.35
N SER A 19 -8.14 -2.53 0.18
CA SER A 19 -7.66 -3.01 -1.13
C SER A 19 -6.55 -2.17 -1.77
N TYR A 20 -5.77 -1.46 -0.96
CA TYR A 20 -4.49 -0.93 -1.44
C TYR A 20 -3.58 -2.08 -1.83
N MET A 21 -2.97 -1.99 -3.00
CA MET A 21 -1.96 -2.94 -3.43
C MET A 21 -0.69 -2.19 -3.83
N VAL A 22 0.45 -2.87 -3.73
CA VAL A 22 1.72 -2.39 -4.26
C VAL A 22 2.30 -3.47 -5.17
N GLU A 23 2.44 -3.15 -6.44
CA GLU A 23 3.22 -3.96 -7.38
C GLU A 23 4.68 -3.52 -7.29
N ILE A 24 5.56 -4.47 -6.98
CA ILE A 24 7.00 -4.28 -6.87
C ILE A 24 7.63 -4.97 -8.07
N ILE A 25 8.26 -4.20 -8.95
CA ILE A 25 9.08 -4.72 -10.04
C ILE A 25 10.51 -4.76 -9.53
N ARG A 26 11.06 -5.97 -9.45
CA ARG A 26 12.42 -6.24 -8.98
C ARG A 26 13.46 -5.94 -10.07
N PRO A 27 14.75 -5.82 -9.72
CA PRO A 27 15.82 -5.55 -10.70
C PRO A 27 15.91 -6.60 -11.82
N ASP A 28 15.55 -7.85 -11.54
CA ASP A 28 15.51 -8.95 -12.50
C ASP A 28 14.27 -8.94 -13.42
N GLY A 29 13.39 -7.94 -13.28
CA GLY A 29 12.15 -7.80 -14.02
C GLY A 29 10.99 -8.63 -13.48
N THR A 30 11.20 -9.45 -12.43
CA THR A 30 10.10 -10.19 -11.80
C THR A 30 9.19 -9.24 -11.02
N LYS A 31 7.92 -9.63 -10.92
CA LYS A 31 6.88 -8.85 -10.27
C LYS A 31 6.42 -9.54 -8.98
N GLU A 32 6.22 -8.73 -7.96
CA GLU A 32 5.70 -9.13 -6.67
C GLU A 32 4.56 -8.20 -6.28
N THR A 33 3.39 -8.76 -5.97
CA THR A 33 2.25 -7.98 -5.48
C THR A 33 2.14 -8.12 -3.97
N ARG A 34 2.06 -6.97 -3.28
CA ARG A 34 1.82 -6.89 -1.84
C ARG A 34 0.46 -6.24 -1.57
N GLY A 35 -0.25 -6.77 -0.57
CA GLY A 35 -1.60 -6.39 -0.21
C GLY A 35 -2.60 -7.55 -0.36
N PRO A 36 -3.92 -7.28 -0.26
CA PRO A 36 -4.52 -5.97 -0.01
C PRO A 36 -4.17 -5.41 1.39
N PHE A 37 -3.87 -4.12 1.46
CA PHE A 37 -3.71 -3.40 2.74
C PHE A 37 -4.97 -2.62 3.09
N GLU A 38 -5.21 -2.50 4.39
CA GLU A 38 -6.19 -1.58 4.97
C GLU A 38 -5.47 -0.31 5.41
N ALA A 39 -6.02 0.85 5.06
CA ALA A 39 -5.44 2.12 5.48
C ALA A 39 -5.80 2.48 6.92
N TRP A 40 -4.98 3.33 7.51
CA TRP A 40 -5.19 3.87 8.85
C TRP A 40 -6.16 5.06 8.84
N ALA A 41 -6.36 5.65 10.01
CA ALA A 41 -7.23 6.81 10.24
C ALA A 41 -7.08 7.92 9.20
N THR A 42 -5.84 8.20 8.80
CA THR A 42 -5.47 9.26 7.85
C THR A 42 -5.34 8.75 6.41
N SER A 43 -5.82 7.54 6.13
CA SER A 43 -5.82 6.91 4.79
C SER A 43 -4.46 6.52 4.24
N GLY A 44 -3.41 6.63 5.04
CA GLY A 44 -2.11 6.05 4.72
C GLY A 44 -2.03 4.57 5.12
N PHE A 45 -1.10 3.86 4.48
CA PHE A 45 -0.60 2.57 4.97
C PHE A 45 0.92 2.58 4.77
N PHE A 46 1.63 1.75 5.53
CA PHE A 46 3.01 1.41 5.21
C PHE A 46 3.22 -0.09 5.36
N PHE A 47 4.28 -0.59 4.73
CA PHE A 47 4.76 -1.95 4.92
C PHE A 47 6.29 -1.93 4.90
N PHE A 48 6.89 -2.90 5.57
CA PHE A 48 8.34 -3.09 5.50
C PHE A 48 8.66 -3.99 4.30
N TYR A 49 9.69 -3.61 3.54
CA TYR A 49 10.21 -4.39 2.44
C TYR A 49 11.70 -4.67 2.67
N THR A 50 12.08 -5.94 2.65
CA THR A 50 13.49 -6.35 2.72
C THR A 50 13.90 -6.86 1.33
N PRO A 51 14.74 -6.11 0.59
CA PRO A 51 15.27 -6.56 -0.69
C PRO A 51 16.11 -7.84 -0.52
N THR A 52 15.99 -8.77 -1.45
CA THR A 52 16.80 -10.01 -1.48
C THR A 52 17.92 -9.95 -2.52
N MET A 53 18.01 -8.86 -3.29
CA MET A 53 19.04 -8.61 -4.30
C MET A 53 19.31 -7.12 -4.47
N GLU A 54 20.49 -6.80 -4.99
CA GLU A 54 20.88 -5.43 -5.32
C GLU A 54 20.30 -4.99 -6.67
N GLY A 55 20.05 -3.68 -6.80
CA GLY A 55 19.59 -3.06 -8.05
C GLY A 55 18.40 -2.12 -7.85
N THR A 56 17.82 -1.66 -8.97
CA THR A 56 16.70 -0.72 -8.98
C THR A 56 15.37 -1.45 -8.86
N TYR A 57 14.57 -1.06 -7.86
CA TYR A 57 13.20 -1.53 -7.67
C TYR A 57 12.21 -0.44 -8.08
N THR A 58 11.10 -0.82 -8.71
CA THR A 58 9.98 0.09 -8.97
C THR A 58 8.79 -0.30 -8.10
N PHE A 59 8.25 0.66 -7.34
CA PHE A 59 7.06 0.48 -6.53
C PHE A 59 5.88 1.21 -7.17
N LYS A 60 4.83 0.46 -7.51
CA LYS A 60 3.59 1.00 -8.06
C LYS A 60 2.46 0.76 -7.07
N ALA A 61 2.04 1.83 -6.39
CA ALA A 61 0.86 1.80 -5.53
C ALA A 61 -0.43 1.82 -6.38
N ILE A 62 -1.37 0.96 -6.03
CA ILE A 62 -2.69 0.84 -6.64
C ILE A 62 -3.72 1.17 -5.56
N PHE A 63 -4.52 2.20 -5.81
CA PHE A 63 -5.59 2.67 -4.92
C PHE A 63 -6.95 2.35 -5.55
N PRO A 64 -7.87 1.68 -4.83
CA PRO A 64 -9.16 1.26 -5.37
C PRO A 64 -10.22 2.36 -5.49
N GLY A 65 -9.99 3.56 -4.93
CA GLY A 65 -10.88 4.72 -5.08
C GLY A 65 -11.56 5.17 -3.78
#